data_AF-A0A3D5BXA9-F1
#
_entry.id   AF-A0A3D5BXA9-F1
#
_cell.length_a   1.000
_cell.length_b   1.000
_cell.length_c   1.000
_cell.angle_alpha   90.00
_cell.angle_beta   90.00
_cell.angle_gamma   90.00
#
_symmetry.space_group_name_H-M   'P 1'
#
loop_
_entity.id
_entity.type
_entity.pdbx_description
1 polymer ?
#
loop_
_entity_poly.entity_id
_entity_poly.type
_entity_poly.pdbx_seq_one_letter_code
_entity_poly.pdbx_strand_id
1 'polypeptide(L)' 'MSDRIFIFDTTLRDGEQSPGATMNASEKVRLARQLENLGVDIIEAGFPAASQGDFEAVQ' A
#
# COMPACT_ATOMS: atom_id res chain seq x y z
N MET A 1 -19.33 3.48 22.78
CA MET A 1 -18.26 3.16 21.82
C MET A 1 -18.73 3.64 20.46
N SER A 2 -17.88 4.25 19.63
CA SER A 2 -18.31 4.61 18.27
C SER A 2 -18.29 3.36 17.39
N ASP A 3 -19.33 3.17 16.58
CA ASP A 3 -19.45 2.05 15.63
C ASP A 3 -18.60 2.26 14.37
N ARG A 4 -17.47 2.98 14.48
CA ARG A 4 -16.61 3.28 13.35
C ARG A 4 -15.80 2.04 12.99
N ILE A 5 -15.94 1.57 11.75
CA ILE A 5 -15.07 0.55 11.16
C ILE A 5 -13.83 1.25 10.59
N PHE A 6 -12.66 0.72 10.89
CA PHE A 6 -11.40 1.15 10.28
C PHE A 6 -11.04 0.23 9.11
N ILE A 7 -10.65 0.83 8.00
CA ILE A 7 -10.22 0.13 6.79
C ILE A 7 -8.71 0.15 6.72
N PHE A 8 -8.11 -1.04 6.80
CA PHE A 8 -6.69 -1.28 6.60
C PHE A 8 -6.50 -1.94 5.23
N ASP A 9 -5.91 -1.19 4.30
CA ASP A 9 -5.68 -1.63 2.92
C ASP A 9 -4.25 -2.18 2.76
N THR A 10 -4.13 -3.41 2.23
CA THR A 10 -2.86 -4.10 2.02
C THR A 10 -2.47 -4.22 0.55
N THR A 11 -3.09 -3.45 -0.34
CA THR A 11 -2.91 -3.61 -1.79
C THR A 11 -1.46 -3.38 -2.21
N LEU A 12 -0.76 -2.42 -1.59
CA LEU A 12 0.63 -2.07 -1.93
C LEU A 12 1.68 -3.03 -1.39
N ARG A 13 1.30 -3.96 -0.50
CA ARG A 13 2.21 -4.95 0.09
C ARG A 13 1.78 -6.36 -0.27
N ASP A 14 0.62 -6.79 0.21
CA ASP A 14 0.13 -8.16 0.02
C ASP A 14 -0.43 -8.35 -1.39
N GLY A 15 -1.17 -7.34 -1.89
CA GLY A 15 -1.68 -7.35 -3.26
C GLY A 15 -0.57 -7.47 -4.31
N GLU A 16 0.52 -6.71 -4.15
CA GLU A 16 1.68 -6.73 -5.04
C GLU A 16 2.38 -8.10 -5.14
N GLN A 17 2.31 -8.93 -4.08
CA GLN A 17 2.91 -10.27 -4.07
C GLN A 17 2.19 -11.26 -4.99
N SER A 18 1.03 -10.88 -5.54
CA SER A 18 0.30 -11.70 -6.51
C SER A 18 1.07 -11.81 -7.84
N PRO A 19 1.09 -12.99 -8.49
CA PRO A 19 1.75 -13.16 -9.79
C PRO A 19 1.23 -12.17 -10.83
N GLY A 20 2.14 -11.38 -11.43
CA GLY A 20 1.80 -10.39 -12.45
C GLY A 20 1.26 -9.06 -11.90
N ALA A 21 1.23 -8.86 -10.59
CA ALA A 21 0.78 -7.63 -9.93
C ALA A 21 1.94 -6.76 -9.40
N THR A 22 3.19 -7.06 -9.79
CA THR A 22 4.37 -6.31 -9.38
C THR A 22 4.26 -4.85 -9.81
N MET A 23 4.54 -3.93 -8.90
CA MET A 23 4.46 -2.49 -9.15
C MET A 23 5.84 -1.85 -9.02
N ASN A 24 6.13 -0.88 -9.88
CA ASN A 24 7.27 0.00 -9.64
C ASN A 24 6.88 1.13 -8.65
N ALA A 25 7.88 1.87 -8.15
CA ALA A 25 7.65 2.94 -7.17
C ALA A 25 6.61 3.99 -7.62
N SER A 26 6.61 4.36 -8.90
CA SER A 26 5.66 5.36 -9.43
C SER A 26 4.22 4.83 -9.47
N GLU A 27 4.04 3.54 -9.78
CA GLU A 27 2.74 2.86 -9.74
C GLU A 27 2.23 2.77 -8.31
N LYS A 28 3.10 2.42 -7.36
CA LYS A 28 2.77 2.40 -5.92
C LYS A 28 2.30 3.76 -5.44
N VAL A 29 3.04 4.84 -5.72
CA VAL A 29 2.65 6.22 -5.33
C VAL A 29 1.32 6.62 -5.98
N ARG A 30 1.12 6.27 -7.25
CA ARG A 30 -0.15 6.56 -7.94
C ARG A 30 -1.32 5.87 -7.26
N LEU A 31 -1.18 4.58 -6.92
CA LEU A 31 -2.23 3.79 -6.29
C LEU A 31 -2.46 4.23 -4.83
N ALA A 32 -1.40 4.55 -4.08
CA ALA A 32 -1.49 5.11 -2.73
C ALA A 32 -2.38 6.36 -2.69
N ARG A 33 -2.21 7.29 -3.65
CA ARG A 33 -3.07 8.48 -3.78
C ARG A 33 -4.52 8.13 -4.10
N GLN A 34 -4.78 7.05 -4.84
CA GLN A 34 -6.15 6.59 -5.09
C GLN A 34 -6.78 5.99 -3.84
N LEU A 35 -6.03 5.24 -3.04
CA LEU A 35 -6.48 4.69 -1.77
C LEU A 35 -6.77 5.80 -0.74
N GLU A 36 -5.92 6.83 -0.70
CA GLU A 36 -6.17 8.05 0.08
C GLU A 36 -7.48 8.73 -0.34
N ASN A 37 -7.68 8.95 -1.66
CA ASN A 37 -8.91 9.54 -2.18
C ASN A 37 -10.16 8.66 -1.92
N LEU A 38 -9.99 7.34 -1.87
CA LEU A 38 -11.05 6.39 -1.51
C LEU A 38 -11.43 6.51 -0.02
N GLY A 39 -10.55 7.06 0.81
CA GLY A 39 -10.78 7.30 2.23
C GLY A 39 -10.50 6.08 3.11
N VAL A 40 -9.54 5.23 2.72
CA VAL A 40 -9.06 4.17 3.63
C VAL A 40 -8.35 4.79 4.83
N ASP A 41 -8.49 4.17 6.01
CA ASP A 41 -7.90 4.72 7.24
C ASP A 41 -6.38 4.46 7.30
N ILE A 42 -5.93 3.33 6.77
CA ILE A 42 -4.53 2.89 6.82
C ILE A 42 -4.16 2.22 5.49
N ILE A 43 -2.97 2.52 4.98
CA ILE A 43 -2.38 1.89 3.80
C ILE A 43 -1.07 1.20 4.21
N GLU A 44 -0.97 -0.11 3.99
CA GLU A 44 0.29 -0.85 4.14
C GLU A 44 1.16 -0.65 2.90
N ALA A 45 2.08 0.31 2.94
CA ALA A 45 2.83 0.79 1.78
C ALA A 45 3.88 -0.20 1.20
N GLY A 46 4.23 -1.26 1.94
CA GLY A 46 5.23 -2.24 1.51
C GLY A 46 5.90 -2.94 2.69
N PHE A 47 6.99 -3.67 2.40
CA PHE A 47 7.80 -4.32 3.43
C PHE A 47 9.26 -3.85 3.35
N PRO A 48 9.63 -2.75 4.03
CA PRO A 48 10.93 -2.09 3.82
C PRO A 48 12.15 -2.93 4.23
N ALA A 49 11.95 -3.99 5.02
CA ALA A 49 13.01 -4.94 5.38
C ALA A 49 13.28 -6.01 4.30
N ALA A 50 12.44 -6.11 3.27
CA ALA A 50 12.57 -7.13 2.23
C ALA A 50 13.65 -6.76 1.19
N SER A 51 13.75 -5.49 0.82
CA SER A 51 14.71 -5.01 -0.17
C SER A 51 14.94 -3.50 -0.10
N GLN A 52 16.02 -3.02 -0.73
CA GLN A 52 16.28 -1.58 -0.89
C GLN A 52 15.18 -0.88 -1.71
N GLY A 53 14.62 -1.56 -2.72
CA GLY A 53 13.52 -1.01 -3.53
C GLY A 53 12.22 -0.87 -2.73
N ASP A 54 11.92 -1.83 -1.85
CA ASP A 54 10.77 -1.71 -0.93
C ASP A 54 10.98 -0.63 0.11
N PHE A 55 12.21 -0.43 0.56
CA PHE A 55 12.55 0.68 1.46
C PHE A 55 12.29 2.04 0.81
N GLU A 56 12.75 2.24 -0.42
CA GLU A 56 12.54 3.47 -1.18
C GLU A 56 11.07 3.74 -1.50
N ALA A 57 10.27 2.69 -1.71
CA ALA A 57 8.83 2.82 -1.96
C ALA A 57 8.03 3.26 -0.72
N VAL A 58 8.56 3.04 0.49
CA VAL A 58 7.91 3.39 1.76
C VAL A 58 8.32 4.78 2.28
N GLN A 59 9.38 5.37 1.72
CA GLN A 59 9.95 6.65 2.18
C GLN A 59 9.12 7.90 1.84
#